data_AF-A0A9E5ZES2-F1
#
_entry.id   AF-A0A9E5ZES2-F1
#
_cell.length_a   1.000
_cell.length_b   1.000
_cell.length_c   1.000
_cell.angle_alpha   90.00
_cell.angle_beta   90.00
_cell.angle_gamma   90.00
#
_symmetry.space_group_name_H-M   'P 1'
#
loop_
_entity.id
_entity.type
_entity.pdbx_description
1 polymer ?
#
loop_
_entity_poly.entity_id
_entity_poly.type
_entity_poly.pdbx_seq_one_letter_code
_entity_poly.pdbx_strand_id
1 'polypeptide(L)' 'MDYRKRKVEYTEIDVGKQANQIPALLALTDGERITPVIVENGVVTIGFKGGF' A
#
# COMPACT_ATOMS: atom_id res chain seq x y z
N MET A 1 -2.12 -7.42 9.62
CA MET A 1 -3.14 -6.35 9.72
C MET A 1 -4.28 -6.70 8.78
N ASP A 2 -5.38 -7.24 9.30
CA ASP A 2 -6.52 -7.72 8.49
C ASP A 2 -7.54 -6.60 8.24
N TYR A 3 -7.26 -5.71 7.30
CA TYR A 3 -8.23 -4.72 6.82
C TYR A 3 -9.47 -5.39 6.22
N ARG A 4 -9.30 -6.57 5.60
CA ARG A 4 -10.39 -7.44 5.12
C ARG A 4 -11.37 -7.88 6.20
N LYS A 5 -10.91 -8.10 7.45
CA LYS A 5 -11.79 -8.49 8.56
C LYS A 5 -12.48 -7.30 9.22
N ARG A 6 -11.86 -6.11 9.16
CA ARG A 6 -12.36 -4.92 9.86
C ARG A 6 -13.50 -4.20 9.13
N LYS A 7 -13.94 -4.68 7.95
CA LYS A 7 -14.96 -4.02 7.09
C LYS A 7 -14.67 -2.53 6.88
N VAL A 8 -13.41 -2.15 6.86
CA VAL A 8 -13.01 -0.78 6.52
C VAL A 8 -13.11 -0.68 5.00
N GLU A 9 -13.77 0.35 4.49
CA GLU A 9 -13.72 0.64 3.06
C GLU A 9 -12.29 1.03 2.68
N TYR A 10 -11.67 0.25 1.82
CA TYR A 10 -10.35 0.53 1.27
C TYR A 10 -10.35 0.33 -0.23
N THR A 11 -9.51 1.09 -0.92
CA THR A 11 -9.27 0.90 -2.34
C THR A 11 -8.03 0.03 -2.51
N GLU A 12 -8.19 -1.17 -3.08
CA GLU A 12 -7.05 -2.01 -3.42
C GLU A 12 -6.44 -1.55 -4.74
N ILE A 13 -5.17 -1.16 -4.70
CA ILE A 13 -4.41 -0.77 -5.90
C ILE A 13 -3.35 -1.84 -6.16
N ASP A 14 -3.57 -2.61 -7.22
CA ASP A 14 -2.58 -3.57 -7.73
C ASP A 14 -1.63 -2.87 -8.70
N VAL A 15 -0.46 -2.46 -8.22
CA VAL A 15 0.59 -1.80 -9.03
C VAL A 15 1.20 -2.70 -10.11
N GLY A 16 0.95 -4.01 -10.08
CA GLY A 16 1.31 -4.93 -11.16
C GLY A 16 0.37 -4.81 -12.37
N LYS A 17 -0.90 -4.50 -12.13
CA LYS A 17 -1.91 -4.26 -13.18
C LYS A 17 -2.08 -2.79 -13.52
N GLN A 18 -1.85 -1.90 -12.55
CA GLN A 18 -2.02 -0.46 -12.64
C GLN A 18 -0.64 0.21 -12.59
N ALA A 19 0.14 0.07 -13.67
CA ALA A 19 1.50 0.63 -13.75
C ALA A 19 1.53 2.16 -13.63
N ASN A 20 0.42 2.84 -13.95
CA ASN A 20 0.22 4.27 -13.75
C ASN A 20 0.22 4.70 -12.27
N GLN A 21 0.07 3.77 -11.33
CA GLN A 21 0.12 4.02 -9.89
C GLN A 21 1.53 3.82 -9.30
N ILE A 22 2.51 3.36 -10.10
CA ILE A 22 3.90 3.25 -9.67
C ILE A 22 4.48 4.60 -9.22
N PRO A 23 4.27 5.73 -9.93
CA PRO A 23 4.76 7.04 -9.46
C PRO A 23 4.17 7.44 -8.11
N ALA A 24 2.88 7.15 -7.89
CA ALA A 24 2.23 7.42 -6.61
C ALA A 24 2.81 6.54 -5.49
N LEU A 25 3.08 5.26 -5.78
CA LEU A 25 3.77 4.37 -4.84
C LEU A 25 5.15 4.92 -4.47
N LEU A 26 5.98 5.24 -5.47
CA LEU A 26 7.32 5.78 -5.27
C LEU A 26 7.32 7.08 -4.47
N ALA A 27 6.33 7.96 -4.68
CA ALA A 27 6.19 9.19 -3.89
C ALA A 27 5.88 8.92 -2.41
N LEU A 28 5.23 7.79 -2.08
CA LEU A 28 4.88 7.41 -0.71
C LEU A 28 6.02 6.67 0.01
N THR A 29 6.96 6.10 -0.74
CA THR A 29 8.03 5.22 -0.24
C THR A 29 9.42 5.78 -0.52
N ASP A 30 9.54 7.09 -0.73
CA ASP A 30 10.81 7.78 -1.01
C ASP A 30 11.59 7.20 -2.20
N GLY A 31 10.88 6.72 -3.22
CA GLY A 31 11.46 6.14 -4.44
C GLY A 31 11.67 4.63 -4.38
N GLU A 32 11.27 3.94 -3.31
CA GLU A 32 11.38 2.48 -3.23
C GLU A 32 10.11 1.76 -3.67
N ARG A 33 10.23 0.71 -4.49
CA ARG A 33 9.06 -0.08 -4.92
C ARG A 33 8.68 -1.14 -3.88
N ILE A 34 8.37 -0.71 -2.66
CA ILE A 34 7.99 -1.60 -1.55
C ILE A 34 6.48 -1.81 -1.55
N THR A 35 6.04 -3.05 -1.33
CA THR A 35 4.62 -3.37 -1.10
C THR A 35 4.52 -4.46 -0.01
N PRO A 36 3.41 -4.52 0.75
CA PRO A 36 2.24 -3.63 0.71
C PRO A 36 2.49 -2.24 1.34
N VAL A 37 1.86 -1.21 0.80
CA VAL A 37 1.81 0.15 1.38
C VAL A 37 0.37 0.48 1.68
N ILE A 38 0.10 0.95 2.89
CA ILE A 38 -1.23 1.32 3.35
C ILE A 38 -1.21 2.80 3.67
N VAL A 39 -2.16 3.56 3.14
CA VAL A 39 -2.32 4.99 3.45
C VAL A 39 -3.64 5.14 4.20
N GLU A 40 -3.57 5.61 5.45
CA GLU A 40 -4.74 5.83 6.30
C GLU A 40 -4.67 7.24 6.89
N ASN A 41 -5.66 8.09 6.59
CA ASN A 41 -5.71 9.50 7.05
C ASN A 41 -4.42 10.30 6.77
N GLY A 42 -3.76 10.05 5.62
CA GLY A 42 -2.50 10.69 5.26
C GLY A 42 -1.25 10.09 5.91
N VAL A 43 -1.42 9.12 6.82
CA VAL A 43 -0.31 8.35 7.40
C VAL A 43 0.01 7.19 6.46
N VAL A 44 1.26 7.16 5.99
CA VAL A 44 1.77 6.07 5.16
C VAL A 44 2.39 5.01 6.06
N THR A 45 1.88 3.79 5.96
CA THR A 45 2.39 2.61 6.64
C THR A 45 2.95 1.65 5.60
N ILE A 46 4.27 1.46 5.61
CA ILE A 46 4.94 0.48 4.77
C ILE A 46 4.87 -0.87 5.50
N GLY A 47 4.10 -1.80 4.95
CA GLY A 47 3.97 -3.14 5.49
C GLY A 47 5.23 -3.95 5.21
N PHE A 48 6.11 -4.08 6.21
CA PHE A 48 7.17 -5.07 6.17
C PHE A 48 6.53 -6.47 6.16
N LYS A 49 6.79 -7.25 5.11
CA LYS A 49 6.48 -8.69 5.07
C LYS A 49 7.45 -9.44 6.00
N GLY A 50 7.33 -9.22 7.31
CA GLY A 50 7.82 -10.15 8.33
C GLY A 50 6.82 -11.29 8.43
N GLY A 51 7.24 -12.48 8.00
CA GLY A 51 6.37 -13.61 7.69
C GLY A 51 5.41 -14.05 8.80
N PHE A 52 4.22 -14.44 8.39
CA PHE A 52 3.39 -15.48 8.99
C PHE A 52 2.75 -16.28 7.85
#